data_AF-A0A948FMN3-F1
#
_entry.id   AF-A0A948FMN3-F1
#
_cell.length_a   1.000
_cell.length_b   1.000
_cell.length_c   1.000
_cell.angle_alpha   90.00
_cell.angle_beta   90.00
_cell.angle_gamma   90.00
#
_symmetry.space_group_name_H-M   'P 1'
#
loop_
_entity.id
_entity.type
_entity.pdbx_description
1 polymer ?
#
loop_
_entity_poly.entity_id
_entity_poly.type
_entity_poly.pdbx_seq_one_letter_code
_entity_poly.pdbx_strand_id
1 'polypeptide(L)' 'MYQNTPSELKFLMVDPKQVELELYSGLPYMLAPIVFESEKALKLLKRTVAEMEKRYTLLREKRVKNIVEYNAKII' A
#
# COMPACT_ATOMS: atom_id res chain seq x y z
N MET A 1 2.73 -12.59 -3.89
CA MET A 1 4.21 -12.50 -3.88
C MET A 1 4.83 -13.15 -5.10
N TYR A 2 4.39 -14.36 -5.51
CA TYR A 2 4.96 -15.09 -6.65
C TYR A 2 4.80 -14.46 -8.06
N GLN A 3 4.02 -13.40 -8.22
CA GLN A 3 3.81 -12.73 -9.52
C GLN A 3 4.30 -11.28 -9.56
N ASN A 4 4.63 -10.68 -8.41
CA ASN A 4 5.02 -9.28 -8.32
C ASN A 4 6.22 -9.16 -7.38
N THR A 5 7.17 -8.30 -7.74
CA THR A 5 8.33 -7.97 -6.93
C THR A 5 7.96 -7.04 -5.76
N PRO A 6 8.79 -6.94 -4.70
CA PRO A 6 8.54 -6.01 -3.60
C PRO A 6 8.51 -4.53 -4.02
N SER A 7 9.02 -4.18 -5.20
CA SER A 7 8.92 -2.83 -5.78
C SER A 7 7.56 -2.55 -6.41
N GLU A 8 6.88 -3.57 -6.93
CA GLU A 8 5.60 -3.44 -7.65
C GLU A 8 4.40 -3.51 -6.70
N LEU A 9 4.53 -4.28 -5.62
CA LEU A 9 3.46 -4.49 -4.65
C LEU A 9 3.96 -4.27 -3.23
N LYS A 10 3.24 -3.45 -2.48
CA LYS A 10 3.45 -3.23 -1.05
C LYS A 10 2.16 -3.50 -0.27
N PHE A 11 2.30 -4.15 0.88
CA PHE A 11 1.20 -4.47 1.79
C PHE A 11 1.21 -3.59 3.02
N LEU A 12 0.01 -3.26 3.47
CA LEU A 12 -0.30 -2.72 4.79
C LEU A 12 -1.25 -3.71 5.45
N MET A 13 -0.87 -4.26 6.59
CA MET A 13 -1.61 -5.32 7.27
C MET A 13 -2.09 -4.86 8.64
N VAL A 14 -3.34 -5.20 8.95
CA VAL A 14 -3.99 -4.93 10.22
C VAL A 14 -4.51 -6.25 10.78
N ASP A 15 -4.03 -6.66 11.94
CA ASP A 15 -4.47 -7.88 12.63
C ASP A 15 -4.78 -7.57 14.09
N PRO A 16 -6.00 -7.12 14.42
CA PRO A 16 -6.34 -6.76 15.79
C PRO A 16 -6.36 -7.96 16.74
N LYS A 17 -6.44 -9.19 16.20
CA LYS A 17 -6.51 -10.43 16.98
C LYS A 17 -5.14 -11.08 17.17
N GLN A 18 -4.15 -10.73 16.34
CA GLN A 18 -2.79 -11.28 16.37
C GLN A 18 -2.73 -12.79 16.14
N VAL A 19 -3.66 -13.35 15.35
CA VAL A 19 -3.75 -14.81 15.15
C VAL A 19 -3.38 -15.22 13.73
N GLU A 20 -3.62 -14.34 12.75
CA GLU A 20 -3.67 -14.76 11.35
C GLU A 20 -2.48 -14.24 10.55
N LEU A 21 -1.99 -13.03 10.85
CA LEU A 21 -1.05 -12.32 9.97
C LEU A 21 0.40 -12.33 10.42
N GLU A 22 0.71 -12.85 11.61
CA GLU A 22 2.08 -12.81 12.16
C GLU A 22 3.11 -13.54 11.27
N LEU A 23 2.69 -14.60 10.57
CA LEU A 23 3.45 -15.29 9.52
C LEU A 23 4.04 -14.34 8.46
N TYR A 24 3.35 -13.22 8.17
CA TYR A 24 3.75 -12.28 7.12
C TYR A 24 4.65 -11.14 7.64
N SER A 25 4.97 -11.15 8.93
CA SER A 25 5.85 -10.15 9.53
C SER A 25 7.25 -10.21 8.92
N GLY A 26 7.85 -9.05 8.66
CA GLY A 26 9.21 -8.93 8.13
C GLY A 26 9.38 -9.24 6.64
N LEU A 27 8.31 -9.56 5.91
CA LEU A 27 8.41 -9.77 4.47
C LEU A 27 8.77 -8.46 3.73
N PRO A 28 9.58 -8.52 2.65
CA PRO A 28 10.06 -7.31 1.94
C PRO A 28 8.95 -6.50 1.27
N TYR A 29 7.76 -7.09 1.15
CA TYR A 29 6.55 -6.46 0.64
C TYR A 29 5.87 -5.54 1.65
N MET A 30 6.26 -5.58 2.92
CA MET A 30 5.62 -4.78 3.97
C MET A 30 6.00 -3.30 3.84
N LEU A 31 5.01 -2.41 3.80
CA LEU A 31 5.23 -0.96 3.83
C LEU A 31 5.43 -0.45 5.27
N ALA A 32 4.88 -1.16 6.25
CA ALA A 32 4.99 -0.88 7.67
C ALA A 32 4.81 -2.18 8.46
N PRO A 33 5.21 -2.24 9.75
CA PRO A 33 4.89 -3.37 10.62
C PRO A 33 3.38 -3.64 10.69
N ILE A 34 3.01 -4.88 11.02
CA ILE A 34 1.61 -5.26 11.21
C ILE A 34 1.02 -4.40 12.33
N VAL A 35 -0.15 -3.80 12.06
CA VAL A 35 -0.83 -2.95 13.03
C VAL A 35 -1.80 -3.80 13.83
N PHE A 36 -1.62 -3.80 15.14
CA PHE A 36 -2.48 -4.53 16.07
C PHE A 36 -3.53 -3.62 16.72
N GLU A 37 -3.22 -2.33 16.93
CA GLU A 37 -4.15 -1.42 17.60
C GLU A 37 -5.15 -0.78 16.63
N SER A 38 -6.45 -0.89 16.94
CA SER A 38 -7.54 -0.35 16.11
C SER A 38 -7.41 1.16 15.84
N GLU A 39 -6.93 1.94 16.82
CA GLU A 39 -6.70 3.37 16.63
C GLU A 39 -5.60 3.67 15.61
N LYS A 40 -4.54 2.86 15.59
CA LYS A 40 -3.47 2.97 14.59
C LYS A 40 -3.98 2.53 13.22
N ALA A 41 -4.86 1.53 13.15
CA ALA A 41 -5.49 1.11 11.90
C ALA A 41 -6.28 2.26 11.26
N LEU A 42 -7.03 3.04 12.06
CA LEU A 42 -7.74 4.22 11.55
C LEU A 42 -6.78 5.26 10.95
N LYS A 43 -5.67 5.55 11.63
CA LYS A 43 -4.63 6.46 11.10
C LYS A 43 -4.02 5.92 9.80
N LEU A 44 -3.81 4.61 9.72
CA LEU A 44 -3.28 3.96 8.54
C LEU A 44 -4.22 4.11 7.34
N LEU A 45 -5.52 3.86 7.53
CA LEU A 45 -6.53 4.04 6.48
C LEU A 45 -6.60 5.49 6.00
N LYS A 46 -6.57 6.47 6.92
CA LYS A 46 -6.49 7.89 6.55
C LYS A 46 -5.27 8.20 5.67
N ARG A 47 -4.11 7.62 5.99
CA ARG A 47 -2.90 7.76 5.17
C ARG A 47 -3.06 7.13 3.79
N THR A 48 -3.72 5.97 3.70
CA THR A 48 -4.02 5.32 2.41
C THR A 48 -4.93 6.19 1.54
N VAL A 49 -5.94 6.84 2.12
CA VAL A 49 -6.80 7.80 1.40
C VAL A 49 -5.99 8.99 0.89
N ALA A 50 -5.13 9.59 1.73
CA ALA A 50 -4.28 10.69 1.32
C ALA A 50 -3.31 10.31 0.17
N GLU A 51 -2.74 9.11 0.22
CA GLU A 51 -1.89 8.59 -0.86
C GLU A 51 -2.68 8.35 -2.16
N MET A 52 -3.93 7.88 -2.06
CA MET A 52 -4.83 7.76 -3.21
C MET A 52 -5.11 9.12 -3.86
N GLU A 53 -5.43 10.14 -3.07
CA GLU A 53 -5.68 11.51 -3.55
C GLU A 53 -4.42 12.09 -4.23
N LYS A 54 -3.25 11.90 -3.61
CA LYS A 54 -1.96 12.28 -4.20
C LYS A 54 -1.75 11.61 -5.56
N ARG A 55 -2.02 10.31 -5.67
CA ARG A 55 -1.93 9.58 -6.94
C ARG A 55 -2.89 10.14 -7.99
N TYR A 56 -4.13 10.45 -7.64
CA TYR A 56 -5.06 11.08 -8.57
C TYR A 56 -4.55 12.41 -9.12
N THR A 57 -3.91 13.23 -8.28
CA THR A 57 -3.26 14.46 -8.73
C THR A 57 -2.14 14.18 -9.73
N LEU A 58 -1.25 13.21 -9.43
CA LEU A 58 -0.18 12.80 -10.34
C LEU A 58 -0.69 12.24 -11.68
N LEU A 59 -1.77 11.44 -11.65
CA LEU A 59 -2.40 10.91 -12.85
C LEU A 59 -2.97 12.04 -13.73
N ARG A 60 -3.61 13.04 -13.11
CA ARG A 60 -4.12 14.23 -13.80
C ARG A 60 -3.01 15.05 -14.44
N GLU A 61 -1.93 15.33 -13.71
CA GLU A 61 -0.77 16.07 -14.20
C GLU A 61 -0.10 15.39 -15.41
N LYS A 62 -0.02 14.04 -15.39
CA LYS A 62 0.56 13.25 -16.48
C LYS A 62 -0.45 12.87 -17.57
N ARG A 63 -1.70 13.33 -17.47
CA ARG A 63 -2.81 13.07 -18.40
C ARG A 63 -2.97 11.57 -18.71
N VAL A 64 -2.97 10.74 -17.68
CA VAL A 64 -3.14 9.28 -17.76
C VAL A 64 -4.35 8.84 -16.93
N LYS A 65 -5.00 7.75 -17.32
CA LYS A 65 -6.27 7.32 -16.71
C LYS A 65 -6.09 6.34 -15.55
N ASN A 66 -4.97 5.64 -15.49
CA ASN A 66 -4.72 4.59 -14.50
C ASN A 66 -3.23 4.49 -14.16
N ILE A 67 -2.93 3.71 -13.13
CA ILE A 67 -1.58 3.49 -12.63
C ILE A 67 -0.67 2.75 -13.63
N VAL A 68 -1.24 1.90 -14.49
CA VAL A 68 -0.46 1.14 -15.47
C VAL A 68 0.12 2.07 -16.52
N GLU A 69 -0.70 2.97 -17.08
CA GLU A 69 -0.27 4.01 -18.01
C GLU A 69 0.72 4.99 -17.37
N TYR A 70 0.52 5.33 -16.10
CA TYR A 70 1.45 6.19 -15.36
C TYR A 70 2.82 5.53 -15.23
N ASN A 71 2.84 4.28 -14.79
CA ASN A 71 4.08 3.52 -14.60
C ASN A 71 4.83 3.36 -15.93
N ALA A 72 4.15 3.03 -17.04
CA ALA A 72 4.79 2.90 -18.36
C ALA A 72 5.38 4.20 -18.93
N LYS A 73 5.03 5.37 -18.36
CA LYS A 73 5.61 6.68 -18.77
C LYS A 73 6.77 7.13 -17.89
N ILE A 74 6.94 6.56 -16.70
CA ILE A 74 7.94 6.99 -15.70
C ILE A 74 9.02 5.93 -15.49
N ILE A 75 8.65 4.65 -15.54
CA ILE A 75 9.54 3.49 -15.51
C ILE A 75 9.91 3.16 -16.95
#